data_AF-A0A7R9H0S2-F1
#
_entry.id   AF-A0A7R9H0S2-F1
#
_cell.length_a   1.000
_cell.length_b   1.000
_cell.length_c   1.000
_cell.angle_alpha   90.00
_cell.angle_beta   90.00
_cell.angle_gamma   90.00
#
_symmetry.space_group_name_H-M   'P 1'
#
loop_
_entity.id
_entity.type
_entity.pdbx_description
1 polymer ?
#
loop_
_entity_poly.entity_id
_entity_poly.type
_entity_poly.pdbx_seq_one_letter_code
_entity_poly.pdbx_strand_id
1 'polypeptide(L)'
;IVTHVVVIKVIRLLAIHSILALVGGCLTLLDDVADLDSDISFQAQGILKRFHACLPGLLRRHRVLDQLSHLACQLTPHQKILYYLYGMLALFTGSIKEYLGEPRAVDSVFGEVGPHGEVADRRSKLYLHLLPHLLDARIHHEPIRLILRDCVYQGCGVLNRFIMKFLAALVSILALAAPAFADYCYSETVEACGAKQSTDLNNCTAQYGAVHVVQFDLQSYANAHITRNFQYLLMSTHFGTYEKNREGFGKLYRKLSDTAWEKSIDLIKHNAKRGGSMNFATRKDLTPELIAKEANMYELDELQSLARALDIEKGLAEDAHHIHAEVTRRRENFHDAELSSYLEEHFVHRQADTIRDLAGHINDLKSLIEDPSSASLAVFLFDEYLQKI
;
A
#
# COMPACT_ATOMS: atom_id res chain seq x y z
N ILE A 1 -4.78 -1.17 2.43
CA ILE A 1 -4.55 -1.33 3.89
C ILE A 1 -3.62 -0.22 4.42
N VAL A 2 -2.77 0.39 3.58
CA VAL A 2 -1.90 1.52 3.98
C VAL A 2 -2.66 2.83 4.29
N THR A 3 -3.79 3.12 3.65
CA THR A 3 -4.66 4.25 4.05
C THR A 3 -5.23 4.06 5.46
N HIS A 4 -5.60 2.83 5.83
CA HIS A 4 -5.96 2.52 7.22
C HIS A 4 -4.77 2.72 8.17
N VAL A 5 -3.55 2.36 7.80
CA VAL A 5 -2.36 2.55 8.67
C VAL A 5 -1.99 4.03 8.85
N VAL A 6 -2.13 4.85 7.80
CA VAL A 6 -1.87 6.30 7.87
C VAL A 6 -2.98 7.01 8.65
N VAL A 7 -4.24 6.66 8.41
CA VAL A 7 -5.39 7.18 9.17
C VAL A 7 -5.29 6.76 10.65
N ILE A 8 -4.91 5.52 10.95
CA ILE A 8 -4.65 5.06 12.33
C ILE A 8 -3.48 5.83 12.96
N LYS A 9 -2.40 6.13 12.22
CA LYS A 9 -1.27 6.93 12.73
C LYS A 9 -1.66 8.39 13.01
N VAL A 10 -2.47 8.99 12.15
CA VAL A 10 -2.97 10.37 12.32
C VAL A 10 -3.97 10.43 13.48
N ILE A 11 -4.88 9.46 13.59
CA ILE A 11 -5.79 9.32 14.73
C ILE A 11 -5.01 9.09 16.04
N ARG A 12 -3.94 8.27 16.02
CA ARG A 12 -3.04 8.07 17.17
C ARG A 12 -2.35 9.37 17.59
N LEU A 13 -1.84 10.15 16.65
CA LEU A 13 -1.19 11.45 16.92
C LEU A 13 -2.17 12.48 17.49
N LEU A 14 -3.39 12.56 16.95
CA LEU A 14 -4.43 13.47 17.42
C LEU A 14 -4.98 13.06 18.79
N ALA A 15 -5.10 11.76 19.07
CA ALA A 15 -5.47 11.23 20.38
C ALA A 15 -4.39 11.55 21.43
N ILE A 16 -3.10 11.39 21.10
CA ILE A 16 -1.99 11.74 21.99
C ILE A 16 -1.96 13.26 22.28
N HIS A 17 -2.17 14.10 21.27
CA HIS A 17 -2.23 15.56 21.46
C HIS A 17 -3.42 15.98 22.34
N SER A 18 -4.58 15.33 22.17
CA SER A 18 -5.77 15.59 22.97
C SER A 18 -5.62 15.11 24.42
N ILE A 19 -4.94 13.98 24.64
CA ILE A 19 -4.58 13.49 25.98
C ILE A 19 -3.58 14.42 26.65
N LEU A 20 -2.56 14.91 25.93
CA LEU A 20 -1.60 15.89 26.44
C LEU A 20 -2.26 17.22 26.79
N ALA A 21 -3.24 17.67 26.01
CA ALA A 21 -4.02 18.87 26.31
C ALA A 21 -4.94 18.70 27.54
N LEU A 22 -5.52 17.51 27.72
CA LEU A 22 -6.31 17.16 28.90
C LEU A 22 -5.45 17.04 30.16
N VAL A 23 -4.25 16.46 30.05
CA VAL A 23 -3.28 16.38 31.14
C VAL A 23 -2.73 17.76 31.48
N GLY A 24 -2.44 18.60 30.47
CA GLY A 24 -2.05 20.00 30.65
C GLY A 24 -3.14 20.82 31.33
N GLY A 25 -4.41 20.66 30.92
CA GLY A 25 -5.55 21.32 31.54
C GLY A 25 -5.84 20.84 32.97
N CYS A 26 -5.59 19.57 33.28
CA CYS A 26 -5.65 19.04 34.65
C CYS A 26 -4.50 19.56 35.53
N LEU A 27 -3.31 19.75 34.96
CA LEU A 27 -2.16 20.32 35.68
C LEU A 27 -2.36 21.80 36.00
N THR A 28 -2.92 22.59 35.07
CA THR A 28 -3.26 24.00 35.34
C THR A 28 -4.38 24.12 36.39
N LEU A 29 -5.35 23.21 36.37
CA LEU A 29 -6.38 23.13 37.42
C LEU A 29 -5.81 22.72 38.79
N LEU A 30 -4.72 21.95 38.82
CA LEU A 30 -4.01 21.60 40.05
C LEU A 30 -3.15 22.75 40.57
N ASP A 31 -2.56 23.55 39.69
CA ASP A 31 -1.83 24.78 40.05
C ASP A 31 -2.79 25.86 40.58
N ASP A 32 -3.97 26.03 39.96
CA ASP A 32 -5.00 26.96 40.44
C ASP A 32 -5.61 26.54 41.80
N VAL A 33 -5.61 25.24 42.12
CA VAL A 33 -6.02 24.72 43.43
C VAL A 33 -4.89 24.82 44.47
N ALA A 34 -3.62 24.82 44.04
CA ALA A 34 -2.47 24.98 44.91
C ALA A 34 -2.28 26.42 45.42
N ASP A 35 -2.89 27.40 44.76
CA ASP A 35 -2.84 28.82 45.15
C ASP A 35 -3.82 29.21 46.28
N LEU A 36 -4.66 28.28 46.76
CA LEU A 36 -5.67 28.58 47.80
C LEU A 36 -5.30 28.23 49.25
N ASP A 37 -4.18 27.56 49.53
CA ASP A 37 -3.73 27.36 50.92
C ASP A 37 -2.24 26.98 51.02
N SER A 38 -1.43 27.84 51.66
CA SER A 38 0.04 27.72 51.70
C SER A 38 0.57 26.50 52.46
N ASP A 39 -0.26 25.84 53.28
CA ASP A 39 0.13 24.65 54.04
C ASP A 39 0.04 23.34 53.21
N ILE A 40 -0.74 23.32 52.12
CA ILE A 40 -0.92 22.12 51.27
C ILE A 40 0.27 21.96 50.30
N SER A 41 0.83 23.08 49.83
CA SER A 41 2.00 23.13 48.93
C SER A 41 3.25 22.46 49.54
N PHE A 42 3.48 22.66 50.85
CA PHE A 42 4.64 22.10 51.54
C PHE A 42 4.53 20.58 51.75
N GLN A 43 3.32 20.06 51.99
CA GLN A 43 3.10 18.60 52.09
C GLN A 43 3.12 17.90 50.72
N ALA A 44 2.57 18.52 49.67
CA ALA A 44 2.54 17.94 48.33
C ALA A 44 3.95 17.79 47.72
N GLN A 45 4.82 18.79 47.88
CA GLN A 45 6.22 18.69 47.42
C GLN A 45 7.05 17.70 48.25
N GLY A 46 6.74 17.55 49.56
CA GLY A 46 7.37 16.55 50.43
C GLY A 46 7.02 15.11 50.07
N ILE A 47 5.77 14.86 49.68
CA ILE A 47 5.28 13.53 49.25
C ILE A 47 5.85 13.18 47.87
N LEU A 48 5.90 14.13 46.93
CA LEU A 48 6.42 13.91 45.58
C LEU A 48 7.93 13.58 45.60
N LYS A 49 8.72 14.24 46.46
CA LYS A 49 10.15 13.93 46.66
C LYS A 49 10.39 12.57 47.33
N ARG A 50 9.52 12.15 48.27
CA ARG A 50 9.62 10.82 48.91
C ARG A 50 9.19 9.68 47.99
N PHE A 51 8.22 9.91 47.10
CA PHE A 51 7.77 8.91 46.13
C PHE A 51 8.79 8.69 45.00
N HIS A 52 9.44 9.75 44.52
CA HIS A 52 10.46 9.64 43.47
C HIS A 52 11.71 8.85 43.93
N ALA A 53 11.99 8.84 45.24
CA ALA A 53 13.08 8.06 45.84
C ALA A 53 12.75 6.57 46.06
N CYS A 54 11.46 6.19 46.09
CA CYS A 54 11.02 4.80 46.29
C CYS A 54 10.72 4.04 44.98
N LEU A 55 10.71 4.73 43.84
CA LEU A 55 10.36 4.15 42.54
C LEU A 55 11.27 2.99 42.07
N PRO A 56 12.57 2.92 42.40
CA PRO A 56 13.40 1.80 41.97
C PRO A 56 13.22 0.51 42.78
N GLY A 57 12.60 0.57 43.98
CA GLY A 57 12.51 -0.58 44.90
C GLY A 57 11.17 -1.35 44.86
N LEU A 58 10.07 -0.67 44.47
CA LEU A 58 8.72 -1.24 44.50
C LEU A 58 8.40 -2.17 43.32
N LEU A 59 9.23 -2.17 42.26
CA LEU A 59 9.09 -3.05 41.09
C LEU A 59 9.59 -4.49 41.32
N ARG A 60 9.92 -4.90 42.56
CA ARG A 60 10.54 -6.22 42.81
C ARG A 60 9.89 -7.14 43.84
N ARG A 61 8.70 -6.87 44.37
CA ARG A 61 8.00 -7.83 45.26
C ARG A 61 6.50 -7.95 45.00
N HIS A 62 6.04 -9.18 44.76
CA HIS A 62 4.64 -9.57 44.73
C HIS A 62 4.00 -9.46 46.13
N ARG A 63 2.72 -9.06 46.14
CA ARG A 63 1.80 -8.77 47.28
C ARG A 63 1.83 -7.34 47.77
N VAL A 64 0.95 -6.52 47.20
CA VAL A 64 0.70 -5.14 47.64
C VAL A 64 -0.79 -4.90 48.00
N LEU A 65 -1.74 -5.66 47.44
CA LEU A 65 -3.17 -5.37 47.62
C LEU A 65 -3.77 -5.75 48.99
N ASP A 66 -3.25 -6.78 49.68
CA ASP A 66 -3.75 -7.13 51.03
C ASP A 66 -3.27 -6.16 52.13
N GLN A 67 -2.19 -5.40 51.89
CA GLN A 67 -1.72 -4.38 52.85
C GLN A 67 -2.33 -2.99 52.61
N LEU A 68 -2.93 -2.74 51.45
CA LEU A 68 -3.47 -1.41 51.10
C LEU A 68 -4.95 -1.20 51.46
N SER A 69 -5.74 -2.27 51.65
CA SER A 69 -7.14 -2.16 52.09
C SER A 69 -7.27 -1.53 53.48
N HIS A 70 -6.27 -1.73 54.34
CA HIS A 70 -6.23 -1.11 55.67
C HIS A 70 -5.88 0.38 55.66
N LEU A 71 -5.23 0.91 54.61
CA LEU A 71 -4.92 2.34 54.52
C LEU A 71 -6.09 3.19 54.00
N ALA A 72 -7.07 2.59 53.32
CA ALA A 72 -8.23 3.29 52.74
C ALA A 72 -9.10 4.04 53.78
N CYS A 73 -9.05 3.61 55.05
CA CYS A 73 -9.79 4.23 56.15
C CYS A 73 -9.17 5.52 56.71
N GLN A 74 -7.93 5.89 56.33
CA GLN A 74 -7.27 7.11 56.83
C GLN A 74 -7.11 8.21 55.79
N LEU A 75 -7.57 8.01 54.55
CA LEU A 75 -7.46 9.04 53.51
C LEU A 75 -8.52 10.12 53.66
N THR A 76 -8.09 11.37 53.46
CA THR A 76 -8.98 12.54 53.45
C THR A 76 -9.91 12.48 52.23
N PRO A 77 -11.07 13.18 52.26
CA PRO A 77 -12.05 13.14 51.17
C PRO A 77 -11.46 13.48 49.79
N HIS A 78 -10.52 14.43 49.72
CA HIS A 78 -9.85 14.83 48.49
C HIS A 78 -8.94 13.73 47.91
N GLN A 79 -8.26 12.97 48.77
CA GLN A 79 -7.41 11.86 48.32
C GLN A 79 -8.23 10.69 47.76
N LYS A 80 -9.45 10.48 48.28
CA LYS A 80 -10.38 9.49 47.72
C LYS A 80 -10.86 9.87 46.32
N ILE A 81 -11.17 11.15 46.09
CA ILE A 81 -11.59 11.65 44.76
C ILE A 81 -10.47 11.47 43.73
N LEU A 82 -9.24 11.84 44.08
CA LEU A 82 -8.06 11.63 43.21
C LEU A 82 -7.83 10.15 42.90
N TYR A 83 -8.02 9.26 43.87
CA TYR A 83 -7.91 7.82 43.68
C TYR A 83 -8.96 7.28 42.68
N TYR A 84 -10.21 7.74 42.78
CA TYR A 84 -11.28 7.34 41.84
C TYR A 84 -11.07 7.90 40.44
N LEU A 85 -10.60 9.14 40.30
CA LEU A 85 -10.22 9.73 39.01
C LEU A 85 -9.10 8.95 38.34
N TYR A 86 -8.08 8.53 39.11
CA TYR A 86 -6.98 7.72 38.60
C TYR A 86 -7.45 6.33 38.16
N GLY A 87 -8.38 5.71 38.91
CA GLY A 87 -9.00 4.45 38.53
C GLY A 87 -9.82 4.54 37.24
N MET A 88 -10.57 5.63 37.05
CA MET A 88 -11.33 5.89 35.81
C MET A 88 -10.42 6.12 34.60
N LEU A 89 -9.32 6.87 34.78
CA LEU A 89 -8.30 7.07 33.75
C LEU A 89 -7.58 5.77 33.38
N ALA A 90 -7.27 4.92 34.36
CA ALA A 90 -6.65 3.61 34.12
C ALA A 90 -7.60 2.65 33.37
N LEU A 91 -8.89 2.65 33.71
CA LEU A 91 -9.93 1.90 33.00
C LEU A 91 -10.10 2.35 31.54
N PHE A 92 -10.12 3.67 31.33
CA PHE A 92 -10.29 4.26 30.01
C PHE A 92 -9.09 3.96 29.11
N THR A 93 -7.87 4.11 29.64
CA THR A 93 -6.63 3.79 28.90
C THR A 93 -6.49 2.30 28.62
N GLY A 94 -6.87 1.42 29.55
CA GLY A 94 -6.93 -0.03 29.31
C GLY A 94 -7.92 -0.40 28.20
N SER A 95 -9.09 0.23 28.18
CA SER A 95 -10.13 -0.04 27.17
C SER A 95 -9.71 0.40 25.76
N ILE A 96 -8.97 1.52 25.67
CA ILE A 96 -8.38 1.98 24.41
C ILE A 96 -7.30 1.01 23.92
N LYS A 97 -6.45 0.49 24.80
CA LYS A 97 -5.41 -0.50 24.43
C LYS A 97 -6.01 -1.80 23.91
N GLU A 98 -7.09 -2.27 24.53
CA GLU A 98 -7.80 -3.48 24.09
C GLU A 98 -8.46 -3.28 22.71
N TYR A 99 -9.06 -2.12 22.47
CA TYR A 99 -9.59 -1.74 21.14
C TYR A 99 -8.48 -1.63 20.07
N LEU A 100 -7.27 -1.26 20.47
CA LEU A 100 -6.09 -1.18 19.58
C LEU A 100 -5.38 -2.53 19.37
N GLY A 101 -5.94 -3.63 19.90
CA GLY A 101 -5.46 -4.99 19.64
C GLY A 101 -4.52 -5.57 20.70
N GLU A 102 -4.42 -4.97 21.90
CA GLU A 102 -3.77 -5.57 23.07
C GLU A 102 -4.82 -6.28 23.95
N PRO A 103 -5.12 -7.58 23.72
CA PRO A 103 -6.15 -8.28 24.46
C PRO A 103 -5.84 -8.30 25.97
N ARG A 104 -6.86 -8.09 26.82
CA ARG A 104 -6.77 -8.11 28.30
C ARG A 104 -5.98 -6.96 28.94
N ALA A 105 -5.75 -5.86 28.21
CA ALA A 105 -5.10 -4.68 28.78
C ALA A 105 -5.88 -4.08 29.97
N VAL A 106 -7.21 -4.17 29.96
CA VAL A 106 -8.06 -3.75 31.09
C VAL A 106 -7.84 -4.62 32.32
N ASP A 107 -7.65 -5.93 32.15
CA ASP A 107 -7.50 -6.87 33.27
C ASP A 107 -6.19 -6.65 34.03
N SER A 108 -5.15 -6.16 33.36
CA SER A 108 -3.87 -5.79 33.99
C SER A 108 -3.99 -4.65 35.02
N VAL A 109 -5.04 -3.83 34.91
CA VAL A 109 -5.33 -2.73 35.85
C VAL A 109 -5.99 -3.24 37.14
N PHE A 110 -6.67 -4.40 37.10
CA PHE A 110 -7.42 -4.95 38.23
C PHE A 110 -6.77 -6.13 38.95
N GLY A 111 -5.63 -6.62 38.45
CA GLY A 111 -4.92 -7.78 39.01
C GLY A 111 -5.49 -9.13 38.55
N GLU A 112 -4.64 -10.17 38.60
CA GLU A 112 -4.87 -11.48 37.94
C GLU A 112 -6.23 -12.15 38.24
N VAL A 113 -6.74 -12.78 37.18
CA VAL A 113 -8.00 -13.54 37.09
C VAL A 113 -7.82 -14.92 37.73
N GLY A 114 -8.60 -15.23 38.77
CA GLY A 114 -8.76 -16.61 39.25
C GLY A 114 -9.51 -17.48 38.21
N PRO A 115 -9.35 -18.82 38.23
CA PRO A 115 -9.62 -19.71 37.09
C PRO A 115 -11.09 -19.90 36.68
N HIS A 116 -12.04 -19.13 37.22
CA HIS A 116 -13.44 -19.18 36.82
C HIS A 116 -13.93 -17.76 36.48
N GLY A 117 -14.09 -17.50 35.18
CA GLY A 117 -14.35 -16.17 34.61
C GLY A 117 -15.67 -15.53 35.03
N GLU A 118 -15.64 -14.75 36.11
CA GLU A 118 -16.70 -13.81 36.51
C GLU A 118 -16.15 -12.37 36.50
N VAL A 119 -16.05 -11.75 35.31
CA VAL A 119 -15.62 -10.34 35.17
C VAL A 119 -16.83 -9.39 35.01
N ALA A 120 -17.95 -9.87 34.47
CA ALA A 120 -19.14 -9.05 34.26
C ALA A 120 -19.83 -8.62 35.57
N ASP A 121 -19.80 -9.45 36.61
CA ASP A 121 -20.50 -9.21 37.89
C ASP A 121 -19.81 -8.13 38.76
N ARG A 122 -18.49 -7.99 38.69
CA ARG A 122 -17.75 -6.94 39.43
C ARG A 122 -17.87 -5.55 38.82
N ARG A 123 -18.00 -5.44 37.48
CA ARG A 123 -18.24 -4.16 36.80
C ARG A 123 -19.56 -3.53 37.23
N SER A 124 -20.62 -4.33 37.34
CA SER A 124 -21.94 -3.86 37.73
C SER A 124 -22.01 -3.51 39.23
N LYS A 125 -21.39 -4.33 40.09
CA LYS A 125 -21.32 -4.08 41.54
C LYS A 125 -20.55 -2.81 41.90
N LEU A 126 -19.46 -2.46 41.18
CA LEU A 126 -18.72 -1.22 41.44
C LEU A 126 -19.58 0.03 41.13
N TYR A 127 -20.31 0.03 40.01
CA TYR A 127 -21.22 1.13 39.65
C TYR A 127 -22.42 1.24 40.62
N LEU A 128 -22.98 0.11 41.07
CA LEU A 128 -24.10 0.07 42.03
C LEU A 128 -23.69 0.39 43.48
N HIS A 129 -22.43 0.19 43.88
CA HIS A 129 -21.93 0.60 45.20
C HIS A 129 -21.46 2.06 45.25
N LEU A 130 -21.02 2.65 44.13
CA LEU A 130 -20.57 4.04 44.08
C LEU A 130 -21.71 5.06 44.05
N LEU A 131 -22.87 4.71 43.47
CA LEU A 131 -23.99 5.65 43.30
C LEU A 131 -24.62 6.14 44.63
N PRO A 132 -24.84 5.29 45.65
CA PRO A 132 -25.46 5.72 46.90
C PRO A 132 -24.53 6.59 47.78
N HIS A 133 -23.21 6.33 47.74
CA HIS A 133 -22.25 7.06 48.56
C HIS A 133 -21.92 8.47 48.04
N LEU A 134 -22.16 8.74 46.75
CA LEU A 134 -22.05 10.08 46.18
C LEU A 134 -23.28 10.96 46.45
N LEU A 135 -24.44 10.34 46.71
CA LEU A 135 -25.72 11.05 46.92
C LEU A 135 -26.10 11.26 48.40
N ASP A 136 -25.58 10.45 49.34
CA ASP A 136 -26.00 10.49 50.76
C ASP A 136 -24.91 10.99 51.73
N ALA A 137 -23.95 11.80 51.27
CA ALA A 137 -23.04 12.50 52.16
C ALA A 137 -23.80 13.58 52.96
N ARG A 138 -24.35 13.19 54.11
CA ARG A 138 -24.99 14.07 55.09
C ARG A 138 -23.93 14.94 55.79
N ILE A 139 -23.42 15.93 55.07
CA ILE A 139 -22.49 16.95 55.57
C ILE A 139 -23.29 18.01 56.35
N HIS A 140 -23.06 18.12 57.66
CA HIS A 140 -23.70 19.07 58.57
C HIS A 140 -22.99 20.44 58.63
N HIS A 141 -22.47 20.93 57.50
CA HIS A 141 -21.86 22.26 57.41
C HIS A 141 -22.43 23.01 56.20
N GLU A 142 -23.24 24.04 56.47
CA GLU A 142 -23.95 24.85 55.46
C GLU A 142 -23.07 25.53 54.39
N PRO A 143 -21.87 26.07 54.68
CA PRO A 143 -21.09 26.77 53.66
C PRO A 143 -20.47 25.83 52.60
N ILE A 144 -20.23 24.57 52.93
CA ILE A 144 -19.65 23.58 52.00
C ILE A 144 -20.70 23.05 51.02
N ARG A 145 -21.98 22.98 51.44
CA ARG A 145 -23.09 22.60 50.55
C ARG A 145 -23.34 23.63 49.45
N LEU A 146 -23.15 24.93 49.72
CA LEU A 146 -23.28 25.97 48.70
C LEU A 146 -22.17 25.85 47.65
N ILE A 147 -20.92 25.68 48.09
CA ILE A 147 -19.74 25.58 47.20
C ILE A 147 -19.80 24.32 46.32
N LEU A 148 -20.23 23.18 46.87
CA LEU A 148 -20.40 21.95 46.07
C LEU A 148 -21.58 22.03 45.10
N ARG A 149 -22.67 22.71 45.46
CA ARG A 149 -23.82 22.90 44.58
C ARG A 149 -23.49 23.86 43.43
N ASP A 150 -22.69 24.89 43.69
CA ASP A 150 -22.21 25.84 42.67
C ASP A 150 -21.12 25.22 41.78
N CYS A 151 -20.20 24.41 42.31
CA CYS A 151 -19.23 23.66 41.50
C CYS A 151 -19.89 22.61 40.59
N VAL A 152 -20.94 21.92 41.04
CA VAL A 152 -21.67 20.95 40.21
C VAL A 152 -22.53 21.66 39.15
N TYR A 153 -23.13 22.82 39.45
CA TYR A 153 -23.92 23.56 38.46
C TYR A 153 -23.06 24.32 37.43
N GLN A 154 -21.95 24.96 37.83
CA GLN A 154 -21.04 25.62 36.89
C GLN A 154 -20.12 24.64 36.15
N GLY A 155 -19.69 23.55 36.79
CA GLY A 155 -18.89 22.51 36.16
C GLY A 155 -19.66 21.69 35.13
N CYS A 156 -20.93 21.37 35.39
CA CYS A 156 -21.76 20.58 34.46
C CYS A 156 -22.14 21.38 33.20
N GLY A 157 -22.32 22.70 33.31
CA GLY A 157 -22.62 23.56 32.15
C GLY A 157 -21.43 23.77 31.19
N VAL A 158 -20.20 23.69 31.70
CA VAL A 158 -18.97 23.76 30.89
C VAL A 158 -18.65 22.38 30.32
N LEU A 159 -18.74 21.32 31.12
CA LEU A 159 -18.50 19.95 30.67
C LEU A 159 -19.50 19.51 29.60
N ASN A 160 -20.79 19.84 29.74
CA ASN A 160 -21.79 19.49 28.74
C ASN A 160 -21.62 20.29 27.43
N ARG A 161 -21.14 21.54 27.52
CA ARG A 161 -20.76 22.33 26.32
C ARG A 161 -19.50 21.78 25.64
N PHE A 162 -18.52 21.31 26.39
CA PHE A 162 -17.33 20.66 25.83
C PHE A 162 -17.68 19.31 25.22
N ILE A 163 -18.46 18.47 25.89
CA ILE A 163 -18.90 17.16 25.38
C ILE A 163 -19.77 17.34 24.12
N MET A 164 -20.71 18.29 24.10
CA MET A 164 -21.51 18.57 22.90
C MET A 164 -20.66 19.09 21.74
N LYS A 165 -19.66 19.93 22.00
CA LYS A 165 -18.72 20.40 20.97
C LYS A 165 -17.79 19.29 20.48
N PHE A 166 -17.37 18.39 21.38
CA PHE A 166 -16.51 17.25 21.03
C PHE A 166 -17.29 16.20 20.24
N LEU A 167 -18.54 15.91 20.62
CA LEU A 167 -19.43 15.02 19.87
C LEU A 167 -19.78 15.62 18.51
N ALA A 168 -20.07 16.92 18.43
CA ALA A 168 -20.28 17.60 17.15
C ALA A 168 -19.03 17.56 16.26
N ALA A 169 -17.84 17.76 16.84
CA ALA A 169 -16.57 17.63 16.11
C ALA A 169 -16.32 16.19 15.64
N LEU A 170 -16.62 15.19 16.48
CA LEU A 170 -16.45 13.78 16.14
C LEU A 170 -17.42 13.34 15.04
N VAL A 171 -18.68 13.81 15.07
CA VAL A 171 -19.67 13.56 14.01
C VAL A 171 -19.28 14.27 12.72
N SER A 172 -18.74 15.49 12.76
CA SER A 172 -18.18 16.14 11.56
C SER A 172 -16.99 15.38 10.99
N ILE A 173 -16.10 14.84 11.82
CA ILE A 173 -14.95 14.04 11.38
C ILE A 173 -15.41 12.70 10.78
N LEU A 174 -16.45 12.08 11.32
CA LEU A 174 -17.07 10.87 10.76
C LEU A 174 -17.85 11.14 9.46
N ALA A 175 -18.47 12.32 9.32
CA ALA A 175 -19.14 12.72 8.07
C ALA A 175 -18.14 13.01 6.93
N LEU A 176 -16.91 13.41 7.26
CA LEU A 176 -15.80 13.55 6.31
C LEU A 176 -15.14 12.20 5.96
N ALA A 177 -15.47 11.12 6.66
CA ALA A 177 -15.03 9.76 6.38
C ALA A 177 -16.07 8.97 5.58
N ALA A 178 -16.73 9.63 4.62
CA ALA A 178 -17.46 8.91 3.59
C ALA A 178 -16.46 7.93 2.93
N PRO A 179 -16.77 6.61 2.87
CA PRO A 179 -15.95 5.72 2.08
C PRO A 179 -15.95 6.27 0.66
N ALA A 180 -14.76 6.45 0.09
CA ALA A 180 -14.61 6.59 -1.34
C ALA A 180 -15.10 5.27 -1.95
N PHE A 181 -16.41 5.18 -2.20
CA PHE A 181 -16.96 4.12 -3.02
C PHE A 181 -16.30 4.29 -4.38
N ALA A 182 -15.71 3.21 -4.89
CA ALA A 182 -15.27 3.19 -6.27
C ALA A 182 -16.50 3.53 -7.13
N ASP A 183 -16.42 4.60 -7.91
CA ASP A 183 -17.48 4.99 -8.81
C ASP A 183 -17.64 3.89 -9.86
N TYR A 184 -18.80 3.24 -9.88
CA TYR A 184 -19.09 2.16 -10.82
C TYR A 184 -19.79 2.73 -12.05
N CYS A 185 -19.56 2.11 -13.21
CA CYS A 185 -20.31 2.42 -14.43
C CYS A 185 -21.84 2.40 -14.20
N TYR A 186 -22.35 1.43 -13.41
CA TYR A 186 -23.78 1.34 -13.12
C TYR A 186 -24.32 2.58 -12.41
N SER A 187 -23.65 3.09 -11.37
CA SER A 187 -24.10 4.29 -10.66
C SER A 187 -24.07 5.52 -11.56
N GLU A 188 -23.03 5.67 -12.38
CA GLU A 188 -22.96 6.76 -13.38
C GLU A 188 -24.10 6.69 -14.39
N THR A 189 -24.44 5.49 -14.87
CA THR A 189 -25.56 5.34 -15.82
C THR A 189 -26.91 5.71 -15.19
N VAL A 190 -27.13 5.34 -13.92
CA VAL A 190 -28.36 5.69 -13.20
C VAL A 190 -28.48 7.21 -13.03
N GLU A 191 -27.38 7.89 -12.71
CA GLU A 191 -27.34 9.35 -12.57
C GLU A 191 -27.49 10.07 -13.92
N ALA A 192 -26.75 9.64 -14.94
CA ALA A 192 -26.79 10.22 -16.29
C ALA A 192 -28.17 10.05 -16.94
N CYS A 193 -28.86 8.93 -16.70
CA CYS A 193 -30.23 8.72 -17.19
C CYS A 193 -31.30 9.41 -16.33
N GLY A 194 -30.99 9.74 -15.06
CA GLY A 194 -31.89 10.46 -14.16
C GLY A 194 -31.82 11.98 -14.31
N ALA A 195 -30.66 12.53 -14.66
CA ALA A 195 -30.41 13.96 -14.83
C ALA A 195 -30.28 14.35 -16.31
N LYS A 196 -31.01 15.38 -16.76
CA LYS A 196 -31.05 15.83 -18.18
C LYS A 196 -29.76 16.52 -18.70
N GLN A 197 -28.61 16.40 -18.04
CA GLN A 197 -27.52 17.37 -18.27
C GLN A 197 -26.08 16.83 -18.34
N SER A 198 -25.82 15.54 -18.12
CA SER A 198 -24.49 14.96 -18.37
C SER A 198 -24.58 13.56 -18.95
N THR A 199 -23.95 13.35 -20.10
CA THR A 199 -23.81 12.06 -20.80
C THR A 199 -22.43 11.42 -20.60
N ASP A 200 -21.57 12.02 -19.76
CA ASP A 200 -20.20 11.56 -19.60
C ASP A 200 -20.14 10.37 -18.64
N LEU A 201 -19.93 9.18 -19.21
CA LEU A 201 -19.81 7.90 -18.50
C LEU A 201 -18.34 7.52 -18.34
N ASN A 202 -17.62 8.25 -17.49
CA ASN A 202 -16.17 8.16 -17.37
C ASN A 202 -15.67 6.82 -16.80
N ASN A 203 -16.47 6.14 -15.97
CA ASN A 203 -16.14 4.85 -15.37
C ASN A 203 -16.64 3.65 -16.19
N CYS A 204 -17.36 3.87 -17.28
CA CYS A 204 -17.78 2.83 -18.22
C CYS A 204 -16.66 2.48 -19.22
N THR A 205 -15.51 2.02 -18.71
CA THR A 205 -14.36 1.61 -19.53
C THR A 205 -14.07 0.11 -19.40
N ALA A 206 -13.30 -0.45 -20.34
CA ALA A 206 -12.79 -1.82 -20.25
C ALA A 206 -11.49 -1.92 -19.43
N GLN A 207 -11.07 -0.83 -18.76
CA GLN A 207 -9.85 -0.82 -17.97
C GLN A 207 -10.07 -1.53 -16.63
N TYR A 208 -9.26 -2.54 -16.38
CA TYR A 208 -9.20 -3.25 -15.11
C TYR A 208 -7.76 -3.67 -14.83
N GLY A 209 -7.44 -3.99 -13.57
CA GLY A 209 -6.08 -4.32 -13.17
C GLY A 209 -5.14 -3.12 -13.27
N ALA A 210 -3.86 -3.39 -13.56
CA ALA A 210 -2.81 -2.37 -13.60
C ALA A 210 -2.38 -2.00 -15.04
N VAL A 211 -3.16 -2.39 -16.05
CA VAL A 211 -2.84 -2.15 -17.48
C VAL A 211 -2.56 -0.68 -17.81
N HIS A 212 -3.28 0.25 -17.19
CA HIS A 212 -3.10 1.69 -17.41
C HIS A 212 -1.70 2.19 -17.03
N VAL A 213 -1.03 1.52 -16.08
CA VAL A 213 0.31 1.91 -15.64
C VAL A 213 1.39 1.46 -16.61
N VAL A 214 1.20 0.31 -17.27
CA VAL A 214 2.13 -0.27 -18.24
C VAL A 214 1.72 0.00 -19.70
N GLN A 215 0.70 0.82 -19.92
CA GLN A 215 0.19 1.13 -21.25
C GLN A 215 1.27 1.73 -22.15
N PHE A 216 2.14 2.60 -21.61
CA PHE A 216 3.28 3.14 -22.36
C PHE A 216 4.22 2.04 -22.84
N ASP A 217 4.60 1.11 -21.95
CA ASP A 217 5.51 0.02 -22.31
C ASP A 217 4.86 -0.92 -23.34
N LEU A 218 3.57 -1.25 -23.20
CA LEU A 218 2.84 -2.06 -24.18
C LEU A 218 2.78 -1.40 -25.57
N GLN A 219 2.50 -0.11 -25.63
CA GLN A 219 2.52 0.65 -26.88
C GLN A 219 3.93 0.66 -27.49
N SER A 220 4.96 0.93 -26.68
CA SER A 220 6.35 0.89 -27.14
C SER A 220 6.72 -0.49 -27.68
N TYR A 221 6.27 -1.55 -27.00
CA TYR A 221 6.57 -2.92 -27.39
C TYR A 221 5.91 -3.31 -28.72
N ALA A 222 4.65 -2.91 -28.94
CA ALA A 222 3.99 -3.06 -30.23
C ALA A 222 4.76 -2.31 -31.33
N ASN A 223 5.19 -1.08 -31.07
CA ASN A 223 5.98 -0.29 -32.02
C ASN A 223 7.37 -0.88 -32.28
N ALA A 224 7.98 -1.53 -31.29
CA ALA A 224 9.22 -2.28 -31.47
C ALA A 224 9.00 -3.42 -32.47
N HIS A 225 7.97 -4.27 -32.29
CA HIS A 225 7.63 -5.33 -33.24
C HIS A 225 7.36 -4.81 -34.66
N ILE A 226 6.65 -3.69 -34.81
CA ILE A 226 6.45 -3.04 -36.13
C ILE A 226 7.80 -2.67 -36.75
N THR A 227 8.70 -2.09 -35.96
CA THR A 227 10.03 -1.70 -36.46
C THR A 227 10.83 -2.93 -36.86
N ARG A 228 10.88 -3.96 -36.01
CA ARG A 228 11.63 -5.20 -36.28
C ARG A 228 11.06 -5.96 -37.47
N ASN A 229 9.75 -5.95 -37.69
CA ASN A 229 9.14 -6.46 -38.92
C ASN A 229 9.81 -5.84 -40.16
N PHE A 230 9.84 -4.51 -40.27
CA PHE A 230 10.45 -3.87 -41.43
C PHE A 230 11.94 -4.17 -41.56
N GLN A 231 12.67 -4.29 -40.44
CA GLN A 231 14.08 -4.68 -40.49
C GLN A 231 14.27 -6.09 -41.05
N TYR A 232 13.49 -7.07 -40.58
CA TYR A 232 13.53 -8.42 -41.11
C TYR A 232 13.05 -8.50 -42.57
N LEU A 233 12.07 -7.69 -42.95
CA LEU A 233 11.62 -7.59 -44.33
C LEU A 233 12.76 -7.12 -45.24
N LEU A 234 13.50 -6.09 -44.84
CA LEU A 234 14.64 -5.58 -45.59
C LEU A 234 15.75 -6.64 -45.68
N MET A 235 16.07 -7.33 -44.59
CA MET A 235 17.03 -8.44 -44.59
C MET A 235 16.59 -9.57 -45.55
N SER A 236 15.29 -9.93 -45.55
CA SER A 236 14.73 -10.91 -46.47
C SER A 236 14.93 -10.48 -47.93
N THR A 237 14.63 -9.22 -48.25
CA THR A 237 14.82 -8.70 -49.62
C THR A 237 16.29 -8.63 -50.03
N HIS A 238 17.21 -8.35 -49.09
CA HIS A 238 18.64 -8.34 -49.35
C HIS A 238 19.14 -9.71 -49.81
N PHE A 239 18.74 -10.78 -49.10
CA PHE A 239 19.10 -12.15 -49.46
C PHE A 239 18.37 -12.67 -50.71
N GLY A 240 17.24 -12.07 -51.08
CA GLY A 240 16.50 -12.35 -52.31
C GLY A 240 17.01 -11.62 -53.56
N THR A 241 18.10 -10.84 -53.48
CA THR A 241 18.73 -10.22 -54.65
C THR A 241 19.46 -11.25 -55.52
N TYR A 242 19.65 -10.96 -56.81
CA TYR A 242 20.40 -11.85 -57.71
C TYR A 242 21.88 -12.01 -57.32
N GLU A 243 22.44 -11.05 -56.58
CA GLU A 243 23.84 -11.08 -56.14
C GLU A 243 24.04 -11.98 -54.94
N LYS A 244 23.17 -11.88 -53.92
CA LYS A 244 23.24 -12.74 -52.74
C LYS A 244 22.62 -14.11 -53.00
N ASN A 245 21.44 -14.15 -53.61
CA ASN A 245 20.70 -15.36 -54.01
C ASN A 245 20.71 -16.47 -52.94
N ARG A 246 20.32 -16.10 -51.71
CA ARG A 246 20.22 -17.00 -50.54
C ARG A 246 18.76 -17.16 -50.16
N GLU A 247 18.05 -18.05 -50.85
CA GLU A 247 16.60 -18.20 -50.66
C GLU A 247 16.24 -18.70 -49.26
N GLY A 248 17.10 -19.52 -48.64
CA GLY A 248 16.91 -20.02 -47.27
C GLY A 248 16.98 -18.90 -46.23
N PHE A 249 18.00 -18.04 -46.31
CA PHE A 249 18.07 -16.83 -45.48
C PHE A 249 16.91 -15.88 -45.77
N GLY A 250 16.56 -15.69 -47.04
CA GLY A 250 15.41 -14.89 -47.46
C GLY A 250 14.11 -15.38 -46.79
N LYS A 251 13.87 -16.69 -46.82
CA LYS A 251 12.71 -17.36 -46.19
C LYS A 251 12.73 -17.23 -44.66
N LEU A 252 13.89 -17.42 -44.02
CA LEU A 252 14.05 -17.28 -42.57
C LEU A 252 13.63 -15.86 -42.11
N TYR A 253 14.18 -14.82 -42.73
CA TYR A 253 13.84 -13.44 -42.36
C TYR A 253 12.42 -13.05 -42.74
N ARG A 254 11.89 -13.62 -43.83
CA ARG A 254 10.47 -13.42 -44.16
C ARG A 254 9.57 -13.95 -43.05
N LYS A 255 9.84 -15.15 -42.54
CA LYS A 255 9.11 -15.77 -41.43
C LYS A 255 9.19 -14.91 -40.16
N LEU A 256 10.36 -14.38 -39.83
CA LEU A 256 10.54 -13.48 -38.67
C LEU A 256 9.78 -12.15 -38.85
N SER A 257 9.80 -11.57 -40.06
CA SER A 257 9.04 -10.37 -40.42
C SER A 257 7.53 -10.58 -40.25
N ASP A 258 6.99 -11.66 -40.81
CA ASP A 258 5.57 -11.99 -40.71
C ASP A 258 5.17 -12.25 -39.25
N THR A 259 5.99 -12.98 -38.48
CA THR A 259 5.75 -13.23 -37.06
C THR A 259 5.73 -11.94 -36.23
N ALA A 260 6.67 -11.02 -36.48
CA ALA A 260 6.71 -9.73 -35.79
C ALA A 260 5.50 -8.86 -36.15
N TRP A 261 5.03 -8.90 -37.40
CA TRP A 261 3.80 -8.23 -37.81
C TRP A 261 2.58 -8.77 -37.04
N GLU A 262 2.41 -10.08 -37.01
CA GLU A 262 1.31 -10.74 -36.30
C GLU A 262 1.32 -10.41 -34.81
N LYS A 263 2.50 -10.47 -34.17
CA LYS A 263 2.69 -10.06 -32.77
C LYS A 263 2.33 -8.60 -32.53
N SER A 264 2.69 -7.70 -33.44
CA SER A 264 2.33 -6.28 -33.30
C SER A 264 0.81 -6.06 -33.35
N ILE A 265 0.12 -6.75 -34.26
CA ILE A 265 -1.34 -6.70 -34.37
C ILE A 265 -1.98 -7.25 -33.10
N ASP A 266 -1.47 -8.36 -32.58
CA ASP A 266 -1.98 -8.99 -31.37
C ASP A 266 -1.83 -8.08 -30.14
N LEU A 267 -0.67 -7.43 -29.98
CA LEU A 267 -0.46 -6.43 -28.91
C LEU A 267 -1.41 -5.24 -29.03
N ILE A 268 -1.63 -4.72 -30.24
CA ILE A 268 -2.57 -3.62 -30.47
C ILE A 268 -3.99 -4.03 -30.10
N LYS A 269 -4.41 -5.24 -30.49
CA LYS A 269 -5.72 -5.80 -30.13
C LYS A 269 -5.84 -6.00 -28.63
N HIS A 270 -4.81 -6.54 -27.99
CA HIS A 270 -4.79 -6.77 -26.55
C HIS A 270 -4.88 -5.44 -25.78
N ASN A 271 -4.08 -4.45 -26.15
CA ASN A 271 -4.13 -3.10 -25.56
C ASN A 271 -5.54 -2.49 -25.67
N ALA A 272 -6.17 -2.58 -26.85
CA ALA A 272 -7.55 -2.10 -27.06
C ALA A 272 -8.58 -2.90 -26.25
N LYS A 273 -8.45 -4.23 -26.17
CA LYS A 273 -9.30 -5.12 -25.37
C LYS A 273 -9.29 -4.74 -23.88
N ARG A 274 -8.14 -4.26 -23.39
CA ARG A 274 -7.96 -3.82 -22.00
C ARG A 274 -8.34 -2.35 -21.75
N GLY A 275 -8.98 -1.69 -22.72
CA GLY A 275 -9.42 -0.29 -22.60
C GLY A 275 -8.31 0.74 -22.81
N GLY A 276 -7.14 0.33 -23.32
CA GLY A 276 -6.07 1.23 -23.72
C GLY A 276 -6.26 1.73 -25.16
N SER A 277 -5.72 2.92 -25.44
CA SER A 277 -5.56 3.42 -26.80
C SER A 277 -4.15 3.11 -27.31
N MET A 278 -3.98 2.97 -28.63
CA MET A 278 -2.67 2.78 -29.25
C MET A 278 -2.07 4.13 -29.66
N ASN A 279 -0.80 4.35 -29.37
CA ASN A 279 -0.03 5.49 -29.86
C ASN A 279 1.23 4.99 -30.60
N PHE A 280 1.26 5.21 -31.92
CA PHE A 280 2.35 4.77 -32.79
C PHE A 280 3.62 5.64 -32.69
N ALA A 281 3.55 6.76 -31.98
CA ALA A 281 4.71 7.59 -31.67
C ALA A 281 5.46 7.16 -30.39
N THR A 282 4.86 6.30 -29.56
CA THR A 282 5.45 5.85 -28.29
C THR A 282 6.65 4.93 -28.53
N ARG A 283 7.84 5.32 -28.05
CA ARG A 283 9.10 4.59 -28.27
C ARG A 283 9.98 4.74 -27.03
N LYS A 284 10.46 3.62 -26.46
CA LYS A 284 11.30 3.62 -25.25
C LYS A 284 12.75 4.02 -25.53
N ASP A 285 13.31 3.62 -26.67
CA ASP A 285 14.76 3.70 -26.93
C ASP A 285 15.13 4.23 -28.33
N LEU A 286 14.58 5.38 -28.72
CA LEU A 286 15.02 6.08 -29.93
C LEU A 286 15.83 7.31 -29.58
N THR A 287 17.13 7.13 -29.32
CA THR A 287 18.05 8.25 -29.48
C THR A 287 18.30 8.46 -30.99
N PRO A 288 18.48 9.71 -31.45
CA PRO A 288 18.83 9.99 -32.85
C PRO A 288 20.06 9.22 -33.34
N GLU A 289 21.02 8.94 -32.44
CA GLU A 289 22.23 8.17 -32.72
C GLU A 289 21.93 6.69 -33.00
N LEU A 290 21.02 6.07 -32.24
CA LEU A 290 20.59 4.69 -32.49
C LEU A 290 19.85 4.58 -33.83
N ILE A 291 19.00 5.56 -34.16
CA ILE A 291 18.32 5.63 -35.47
C ILE A 291 19.34 5.70 -36.61
N ALA A 292 20.32 6.58 -36.50
CA ALA A 292 21.35 6.75 -37.52
C ALA A 292 22.22 5.48 -37.70
N LYS A 293 22.51 4.78 -36.61
CA LYS A 293 23.26 3.52 -36.62
C LYS A 293 22.45 2.36 -37.23
N GLU A 294 21.14 2.33 -37.00
CA GLU A 294 20.26 1.29 -37.56
C GLU A 294 19.87 1.54 -39.02
N ALA A 295 19.88 2.80 -39.50
CA ALA A 295 19.43 3.17 -40.84
C ALA A 295 20.24 2.53 -41.99
N ASN A 296 21.48 2.10 -41.75
CA ASN A 296 22.41 1.62 -42.80
C ASN A 296 22.83 0.15 -42.64
N MET A 297 22.14 -0.66 -41.83
CA MET A 297 22.68 -1.94 -41.35
C MET A 297 21.86 -3.17 -41.75
N TYR A 298 21.30 -3.18 -42.97
CA TYR A 298 20.46 -4.28 -43.48
C TYR A 298 21.14 -5.13 -44.57
N GLU A 299 22.20 -4.61 -45.18
CA GLU A 299 23.06 -5.33 -46.13
C GLU A 299 24.16 -6.04 -45.35
N LEU A 300 23.82 -7.18 -44.78
CA LEU A 300 24.69 -7.96 -43.89
C LEU A 300 25.06 -9.29 -44.53
N ASP A 301 26.27 -9.76 -44.25
CA ASP A 301 26.68 -11.12 -44.59
C ASP A 301 25.94 -12.15 -43.72
N GLU A 302 25.92 -13.41 -44.16
CA GLU A 302 25.09 -14.50 -43.61
C GLU A 302 25.28 -14.71 -42.09
N LEU A 303 26.53 -14.65 -41.60
CA LEU A 303 26.78 -14.79 -40.16
C LEU A 303 26.41 -13.52 -39.37
N GLN A 304 26.65 -12.35 -39.97
CA GLN A 304 26.33 -11.06 -39.34
C GLN A 304 24.81 -10.86 -39.24
N SER A 305 24.07 -11.27 -40.26
CA SER A 305 22.61 -11.18 -40.29
C SER A 305 21.98 -12.08 -39.22
N LEU A 306 22.50 -13.30 -39.00
CA LEU A 306 22.05 -14.17 -37.91
C LEU A 306 22.35 -13.57 -36.53
N ALA A 307 23.57 -13.06 -36.34
CA ALA A 307 23.96 -12.40 -35.09
C ALA A 307 23.06 -11.20 -34.79
N ARG A 308 22.78 -10.36 -35.80
CA ARG A 308 21.87 -9.22 -35.68
C ARG A 308 20.45 -9.66 -35.31
N ALA A 309 19.95 -10.71 -35.95
CA ALA A 309 18.62 -11.24 -35.64
C ALA A 309 18.54 -11.79 -34.20
N LEU A 310 19.58 -12.48 -33.73
CA LEU A 310 19.66 -12.96 -32.36
C LEU A 310 19.63 -11.81 -31.34
N ASP A 311 20.37 -10.73 -31.59
CA ASP A 311 20.38 -9.55 -30.71
C ASP A 311 19.01 -8.85 -30.68
N ILE A 312 18.34 -8.74 -31.83
CA ILE A 312 16.98 -8.19 -31.90
C ILE A 312 16.01 -9.04 -31.06
N GLU A 313 16.01 -10.36 -31.23
CA GLU A 313 15.10 -11.25 -30.49
C GLU A 313 15.37 -11.25 -28.99
N LYS A 314 16.64 -11.16 -28.57
CA LYS A 314 17.00 -10.96 -27.15
C LYS A 314 16.47 -9.65 -26.60
N GLY A 315 16.63 -8.54 -27.33
CA GLY A 315 16.07 -7.25 -26.93
C GLY A 315 14.55 -7.30 -26.78
N LEU A 316 13.84 -7.94 -27.72
CA LEU A 316 12.39 -8.13 -27.63
C LEU A 316 11.97 -9.02 -26.44
N ALA A 317 12.80 -9.99 -26.05
CA ALA A 317 12.56 -10.81 -24.87
C ALA A 317 12.80 -10.03 -23.57
N GLU A 318 13.84 -9.21 -23.51
CA GLU A 318 14.12 -8.31 -22.38
C GLU A 318 13.01 -7.28 -22.19
N ASP A 319 12.47 -6.71 -23.27
CA ASP A 319 11.31 -5.82 -23.24
C ASP A 319 10.07 -6.52 -22.66
N ALA A 320 9.80 -7.77 -23.07
CA ALA A 320 8.70 -8.56 -22.52
C ALA A 320 8.91 -8.84 -21.03
N HIS A 321 10.12 -9.21 -20.61
CA HIS A 321 10.45 -9.43 -19.20
C HIS A 321 10.31 -8.16 -18.38
N HIS A 322 10.66 -6.99 -18.92
CA HIS A 322 10.45 -5.72 -18.23
C HIS A 322 8.97 -5.48 -17.96
N ILE A 323 8.10 -5.64 -18.97
CA ILE A 323 6.65 -5.46 -18.79
C ILE A 323 6.10 -6.49 -17.79
N HIS A 324 6.51 -7.75 -17.94
CA HIS A 324 6.13 -8.84 -17.04
C HIS A 324 6.52 -8.57 -15.58
N ALA A 325 7.75 -8.10 -15.36
CA ALA A 325 8.25 -7.74 -14.04
C ALA A 325 7.46 -6.59 -13.42
N GLU A 326 7.09 -5.58 -14.21
CA GLU A 326 6.25 -4.48 -13.72
C GLU A 326 4.85 -4.98 -13.35
N VAL A 327 4.18 -5.77 -14.18
CA VAL A 327 2.79 -6.23 -13.87
C VAL A 327 2.70 -7.26 -12.74
N THR A 328 3.80 -7.95 -12.43
CA THR A 328 3.87 -8.94 -11.34
C THR A 328 4.40 -8.36 -10.03
N ARG A 329 4.92 -7.13 -10.04
CA ARG A 329 5.53 -6.50 -8.86
C ARG A 329 4.53 -6.32 -7.74
N ARG A 330 4.80 -6.89 -6.57
CA ARG A 330 3.93 -6.75 -5.38
C ARG A 330 3.87 -5.31 -4.88
N ARG A 331 2.81 -4.60 -5.27
CA ARG A 331 2.46 -3.25 -4.84
C ARG A 331 0.95 -3.21 -4.62
N GLU A 332 0.48 -2.46 -3.60
CA GLU A 332 -0.89 -2.54 -3.08
C GLU A 332 -2.00 -2.31 -4.13
N ASN A 333 -1.72 -1.68 -5.28
CA ASN A 333 -2.68 -1.41 -6.36
C ASN A 333 -2.10 -1.67 -7.77
N PHE A 334 -1.08 -2.53 -7.85
CA PHE A 334 -0.30 -2.69 -9.07
C PHE A 334 0.02 -4.17 -9.24
N HIS A 335 -0.97 -4.89 -9.75
CA HIS A 335 -0.89 -6.31 -10.08
C HIS A 335 -1.86 -6.60 -11.24
N ASP A 336 -1.36 -7.22 -12.31
CA ASP A 336 -2.17 -7.57 -13.48
C ASP A 336 -1.88 -9.02 -13.92
N ALA A 337 -2.65 -9.95 -13.37
CA ALA A 337 -2.48 -11.38 -13.65
C ALA A 337 -2.84 -11.75 -15.10
N GLU A 338 -3.81 -11.06 -15.72
CA GLU A 338 -4.20 -11.34 -17.11
C GLU A 338 -3.10 -10.93 -18.08
N LEU A 339 -2.50 -9.75 -17.87
CA LEU A 339 -1.40 -9.29 -18.70
C LEU A 339 -0.12 -10.13 -18.49
N SER A 340 0.16 -10.54 -17.25
CA SER A 340 1.25 -11.48 -16.96
C SER A 340 1.09 -12.79 -17.75
N SER A 341 -0.09 -13.41 -17.65
CA SER A 341 -0.40 -14.66 -18.35
C SER A 341 -0.34 -14.50 -19.87
N TYR A 342 -0.86 -13.39 -20.40
CA TYR A 342 -0.81 -13.09 -21.83
C TYR A 342 0.63 -12.99 -22.35
N LEU A 343 1.52 -12.30 -21.62
CA LEU A 343 2.93 -12.17 -22.00
C LEU A 343 3.64 -13.53 -21.97
N GLU A 344 3.38 -14.34 -20.94
CA GLU A 344 3.95 -15.68 -20.81
C GLU A 344 3.57 -16.57 -22.00
N GLU A 345 2.27 -16.66 -22.30
CA GLU A 345 1.73 -17.53 -23.35
C GLU A 345 2.11 -17.10 -24.76
N HIS A 346 2.01 -15.81 -25.07
CA HIS A 346 2.16 -15.32 -26.44
C HIS A 346 3.58 -14.89 -26.81
N PHE A 347 4.42 -14.56 -25.83
CA PHE A 347 5.75 -13.97 -26.08
C PHE A 347 6.87 -14.76 -25.43
N VAL A 348 6.89 -14.86 -24.10
CA VAL A 348 8.05 -15.38 -23.34
C VAL A 348 8.40 -16.80 -23.76
N HIS A 349 7.42 -17.71 -23.81
CA HIS A 349 7.67 -19.09 -24.21
C HIS A 349 8.21 -19.19 -25.65
N ARG A 350 7.60 -18.49 -26.60
CA ARG A 350 8.01 -18.55 -28.02
C ARG A 350 9.34 -17.87 -28.29
N GLN A 351 9.69 -16.83 -27.55
CA GLN A 351 10.96 -16.12 -27.71
C GLN A 351 12.15 -17.00 -27.33
N ALA A 352 12.02 -17.84 -26.30
CA ALA A 352 13.07 -18.77 -25.93
C ALA A 352 13.42 -19.73 -27.09
N ASP A 353 12.41 -20.24 -27.78
CA ASP A 353 12.59 -21.14 -28.93
C ASP A 353 13.28 -20.42 -30.09
N THR A 354 12.79 -19.24 -30.49
CA THR A 354 13.41 -18.45 -31.58
C THR A 354 14.87 -18.10 -31.26
N ILE A 355 15.16 -17.66 -30.04
CA ILE A 355 16.52 -17.34 -29.59
C ILE A 355 17.42 -18.58 -29.65
N ARG A 356 16.90 -19.74 -29.24
CA ARG A 356 17.62 -21.01 -29.29
C ARG A 356 17.92 -21.45 -30.71
N ASP A 357 16.97 -21.30 -31.62
CA ASP A 357 17.12 -21.67 -33.04
C ASP A 357 18.17 -20.78 -33.71
N LEU A 358 18.06 -19.46 -33.56
CA LEU A 358 19.03 -18.50 -34.08
C LEU A 358 20.44 -18.72 -33.52
N ALA A 359 20.56 -18.98 -32.22
CA ALA A 359 21.85 -19.31 -31.60
C ALA A 359 22.42 -20.64 -32.14
N GLY A 360 21.57 -21.62 -32.42
CA GLY A 360 21.95 -22.87 -33.08
C GLY A 360 22.52 -22.61 -34.47
N HIS A 361 21.76 -21.89 -35.30
CA HIS A 361 22.17 -21.50 -36.65
C HIS A 361 23.51 -20.75 -36.69
N ILE A 362 23.74 -19.84 -35.74
CA ILE A 362 25.02 -19.13 -35.63
C ILE A 362 26.17 -20.10 -35.33
N ASN A 363 25.99 -21.01 -34.39
CA ASN A 363 27.03 -21.97 -34.02
C ASN A 363 27.33 -22.94 -35.17
N ASP A 364 26.29 -23.45 -35.83
CA ASP A 364 26.43 -24.36 -36.98
C ASP A 364 27.17 -23.64 -38.12
N LEU A 365 26.70 -22.46 -38.53
CA LEU A 365 27.32 -21.72 -39.62
C LEU A 365 28.76 -21.33 -39.28
N LYS A 366 29.02 -20.84 -38.06
CA LYS A 366 30.37 -20.50 -37.58
C LYS A 366 31.30 -21.70 -37.67
N SER A 367 30.85 -22.87 -37.25
CA SER A 367 31.66 -24.11 -37.31
C SER A 367 31.90 -24.55 -38.75
N LEU A 368 30.92 -24.40 -39.64
CA LEU A 368 31.04 -24.80 -41.04
C LEU A 368 31.98 -23.89 -41.85
N ILE A 369 32.09 -22.61 -41.49
CA ILE A 369 32.95 -21.63 -42.19
C ILE A 369 34.34 -21.46 -41.54
N GLU A 370 34.66 -22.26 -40.52
CA GLU A 370 35.95 -22.16 -39.82
C GLU A 370 37.15 -22.43 -40.75
N ASP A 371 36.98 -23.35 -41.71
CA ASP A 371 37.94 -23.54 -42.80
C ASP A 371 37.61 -22.60 -43.98
N PRO A 372 38.46 -21.59 -44.26
CA PRO A 372 38.21 -20.62 -45.33
C PRO A 372 38.11 -21.25 -46.72
N SER A 373 38.72 -22.41 -46.93
CA SER A 373 38.72 -23.10 -48.23
C SER A 373 37.37 -23.71 -48.60
N SER A 374 36.53 -23.99 -47.59
CA SER A 374 35.20 -24.59 -47.77
C SER A 374 34.04 -23.65 -47.41
N ALA A 375 34.34 -22.44 -46.91
CA ALA A 375 33.35 -21.49 -46.40
C ALA A 375 32.23 -21.16 -47.41
N SER A 376 32.54 -20.98 -48.70
CA SER A 376 31.53 -20.66 -49.71
C SER A 376 30.55 -21.81 -49.96
N LEU A 377 31.06 -23.06 -49.98
CA LEU A 377 30.24 -24.27 -50.11
C LEU A 377 29.43 -24.51 -48.83
N ALA A 378 30.03 -24.30 -47.66
CA ALA A 378 29.38 -24.40 -46.36
C ALA A 378 28.16 -23.47 -46.27
N VAL A 379 28.32 -22.19 -46.63
CA VAL A 379 27.21 -21.22 -46.63
C VAL A 379 26.12 -21.64 -47.60
N PHE A 380 26.47 -22.13 -48.79
CA PHE A 380 25.49 -22.64 -49.76
C PHE A 380 24.70 -23.83 -49.21
N LEU A 381 25.37 -24.83 -48.64
CA LEU A 381 24.70 -26.00 -48.04
C LEU A 381 23.83 -25.61 -46.84
N PHE A 382 24.27 -24.62 -46.07
CA PHE A 382 23.50 -24.09 -44.96
C PHE A 382 22.24 -23.35 -45.43
N ASP A 383 22.31 -22.58 -46.51
CA ASP A 383 21.13 -21.96 -47.13
C ASP A 383 20.13 -23.03 -47.62
N GLU A 384 20.61 -24.07 -48.30
CA GLU A 384 19.79 -25.21 -48.74
C GLU A 384 19.12 -25.95 -47.56
N TYR A 385 19.78 -25.98 -46.40
CA TYR A 385 19.18 -26.49 -45.17
C TYR A 385 18.08 -25.56 -44.65
N LEU A 386 18.33 -24.25 -44.59
CA LEU A 386 17.34 -23.25 -44.16
C LEU A 386 16.09 -23.23 -45.04
N GLN A 387 16.20 -23.51 -46.34
CA GLN A 387 15.04 -23.61 -47.24
C GLN A 387 14.08 -24.75 -46.85
N LYS A 388 14.57 -25.81 -46.21
CA LYS A 388 13.81 -27.02 -45.90
C LYS A 388 13.08 -26.98 -44.57
N ILE A 389 13.53 -26.14 -43.63
CA ILE A 389 12.87 -25.87 -42.35
C ILE A 389 11.94 -24.66 -42.46
#